data_AF-A0A3M1F7Z0-F1
#
_entry.id   AF-A0A3M1F7Z0-F1
#
_cell.length_a   1.000
_cell.length_b   1.000
_cell.length_c   1.000
_cell.angle_alpha   90.00
_cell.angle_beta   90.00
_cell.angle_gamma   90.00
#
_symmetry.space_group_name_H-M   'P 1'
#
loop_
_entity.id
_entity.type
_entity.pdbx_description
1 polymer ?
#
loop_
_entity_poly.entity_id
_entity_poly.type
_entity_poly.pdbx_seq_one_letter_code
_entity_poly.pdbx_strand_id
1 'polypeptide(L)'
;MHISTTLSYYKRDDVREALVHHAQDREVGVRFGDGFGKRPDALFYPADVLALAVKRATSFHCSEERWRNPLQIRTGMSKRELDALRIGWDFVVDIDAKSWELAKLSAFLIMEALALEGVSSLSCKFSGNKGFHVGVPFEAFPQNVQRVPTSSLFPEAPRRVTAFLLDVVSARLTREEGSDVVFAGKLRYSKVELSRLMGAPIESFVVERCASCLDKLMRRGEQWDYVCPSCGGSVRLRQKSDRVVCETCNEVMARFAAPRSPCSCGKGDAIKTVDVDALLQVDALVVSSRHLFRMPYSLHEKSGLVSLPIDPKEVLVFERDRARPEAVETTRVFLDKDRAVRGEAADLLARAFDFAAARSQLEEESGSRVARRFDLPEDAIGEEFFPPCIAALLAGVQDGRKRALFALTNFLRGAGWSLEEVEERLRVWNGKNAEPLREVLLKGHLRYHQRREVVPPPSCRSFYEDLGVCKPDALCARVKNPLAYAKKKAGSFSSGSRKRRGRSSQLGSAESVSGPKNKEAERR
;
A
#
# COMPACT_ATOMS: atom_id res chain seq x y z
N MET A 1 21.39 -3.39 -18.78
CA MET A 1 21.47 -4.67 -19.51
C MET A 1 21.84 -4.39 -20.97
N HIS A 2 22.76 -5.15 -21.56
CA HIS A 2 23.15 -4.96 -22.96
C HIS A 2 22.10 -5.54 -23.92
N ILE A 3 21.89 -4.86 -25.05
CA ILE A 3 20.94 -5.30 -26.09
C ILE A 3 21.31 -6.66 -26.67
N SER A 4 22.59 -6.99 -26.75
CA SER A 4 23.08 -8.30 -27.19
C SER A 4 22.58 -9.43 -26.28
N THR A 5 22.58 -9.20 -24.96
CA THR A 5 22.06 -10.16 -23.97
C THR A 5 20.56 -10.37 -24.12
N THR A 6 19.77 -9.28 -24.18
CA THR A 6 18.31 -9.39 -24.31
C THR A 6 17.91 -10.05 -25.63
N LEU A 7 18.54 -9.66 -26.74
CA LEU A 7 18.24 -10.21 -28.06
C LEU A 7 18.64 -11.68 -28.17
N SER A 8 19.84 -12.05 -27.70
CA SER A 8 20.28 -13.44 -27.74
C SER A 8 19.31 -14.34 -26.97
N TYR A 9 18.89 -13.91 -25.78
CA TYR A 9 17.99 -14.67 -24.93
C TYR A 9 16.57 -14.75 -25.50
N TYR A 10 15.94 -13.62 -25.82
CA TYR A 10 14.56 -13.59 -26.33
C TYR A 10 14.44 -14.06 -27.79
N LYS A 11 15.54 -14.35 -28.49
CA LYS A 11 15.51 -15.03 -29.80
C LYS A 11 15.22 -16.52 -29.67
N ARG A 12 15.48 -17.14 -28.51
CA ARG A 12 15.26 -18.57 -28.29
C ARG A 12 13.77 -18.93 -28.42
N ASP A 13 13.45 -19.97 -29.18
CA ASP A 13 12.07 -20.37 -29.45
C ASP A 13 11.35 -20.79 -28.16
N ASP A 14 12.01 -21.61 -27.35
CA ASP A 14 11.51 -22.14 -26.08
C ASP A 14 11.10 -21.03 -25.10
N VAL A 15 11.92 -19.98 -24.99
CA VAL A 15 11.64 -18.79 -24.17
C VAL A 15 10.43 -18.00 -24.69
N ARG A 16 10.34 -17.80 -26.00
CA ARG A 16 9.24 -17.03 -26.61
C ARG A 16 7.91 -17.76 -26.43
N GLU A 17 7.89 -19.06 -26.66
CA GLU A 17 6.71 -19.90 -26.44
C GLU A 17 6.28 -19.87 -24.96
N ALA A 18 7.22 -20.03 -24.03
CA ALA A 18 6.91 -20.01 -22.60
C ALA A 18 6.35 -18.66 -22.12
N LEU A 19 6.87 -17.53 -22.65
CA LEU A 19 6.35 -16.20 -22.37
C LEU A 19 4.92 -16.03 -22.91
N VAL A 20 4.68 -16.37 -24.18
CA VAL A 20 3.35 -16.24 -24.80
C VAL A 20 2.33 -17.13 -24.11
N HIS A 21 2.70 -18.37 -23.80
CA HIS A 21 1.86 -19.29 -23.04
C HIS A 21 1.44 -18.70 -21.69
N HIS A 22 2.38 -18.10 -20.94
CA HIS A 22 2.05 -17.49 -19.65
C HIS A 22 1.24 -16.18 -19.78
N ALA A 23 1.40 -15.44 -20.88
CA ALA A 23 0.68 -14.20 -21.16
C ALA A 23 -0.81 -14.41 -21.50
N GLN A 24 -1.22 -15.64 -21.79
CA GLN A 24 -2.59 -15.96 -22.18
C GLN A 24 -3.60 -15.43 -21.16
N ASP A 25 -4.61 -14.71 -21.67
CA ASP A 25 -5.67 -14.03 -20.91
C ASP A 25 -5.17 -12.91 -19.97
N ARG A 26 -3.90 -12.47 -20.01
CA ARG A 26 -3.38 -11.45 -19.09
C ARG A 26 -3.13 -10.11 -19.79
N GLU A 27 -3.24 -9.02 -19.04
CA GLU A 27 -2.67 -7.73 -19.47
C GLU A 27 -1.15 -7.83 -19.36
N VAL A 28 -0.45 -7.55 -20.46
CA VAL A 28 1.02 -7.53 -20.51
C VAL A 28 1.52 -6.09 -20.35
N GLY A 29 2.58 -5.93 -19.55
CA GLY A 29 3.38 -4.71 -19.48
C GLY A 29 4.82 -5.03 -19.86
N VAL A 30 5.29 -4.40 -20.94
CA VAL A 30 6.65 -4.55 -21.43
C VAL A 30 7.50 -3.40 -20.89
N ARG A 31 8.70 -3.69 -20.40
CA ARG A 31 9.63 -2.66 -19.92
C ARG A 31 10.70 -2.37 -20.97
N PHE A 32 11.00 -1.09 -21.15
CA PHE A 32 12.05 -0.57 -22.04
C PHE A 32 12.99 0.31 -21.20
N GLY A 33 14.11 -0.28 -20.74
CA GLY A 33 15.01 0.40 -19.81
C GLY A 33 14.34 0.67 -18.46
N ASP A 34 14.09 1.94 -18.13
CA ASP A 34 13.48 2.35 -16.86
C ASP A 34 11.96 2.57 -16.90
N GLY A 35 11.37 2.59 -18.10
CA GLY A 35 9.93 2.84 -18.29
C GLY A 35 9.16 1.62 -18.77
N PHE A 36 7.85 1.59 -18.49
CA PHE A 36 6.92 0.65 -19.11
C PHE A 36 6.39 1.22 -20.44
N GLY A 37 6.12 0.31 -21.39
CA GLY A 37 5.39 0.61 -22.61
C GLY A 37 3.92 0.97 -22.35
N LYS A 38 3.22 1.29 -23.43
CA LYS A 38 1.79 1.64 -23.36
C LYS A 38 0.97 0.42 -22.90
N ARG A 39 -0.06 0.68 -22.09
CA ARG A 39 -0.99 -0.33 -21.55
C ARG A 39 -2.45 0.04 -21.87
N PRO A 40 -3.37 -0.94 -22.00
CA PRO A 40 -3.11 -2.39 -21.94
C PRO A 40 -2.35 -2.89 -23.18
N ASP A 41 -1.67 -4.01 -23.04
CA ASP A 41 -1.01 -4.72 -24.13
C ASP A 41 -1.20 -6.24 -23.94
N ALA A 42 -0.87 -7.03 -24.96
CA ALA A 42 -0.98 -8.48 -24.96
C ALA A 42 0.10 -9.12 -25.85
N LEU A 43 0.43 -10.39 -25.57
CA LEU A 43 1.28 -11.21 -26.43
C LEU A 43 0.44 -12.35 -26.99
N PHE A 44 0.33 -12.44 -28.31
CA PHE A 44 -0.46 -13.49 -28.98
C PHE A 44 0.44 -14.51 -29.67
N TYR A 45 1.59 -14.06 -30.18
CA TYR A 45 2.49 -14.89 -30.97
C TYR A 45 3.94 -14.77 -30.49
N PRO A 46 4.75 -15.84 -30.60
CA PRO A 46 6.20 -15.79 -30.29
C PRO A 46 6.94 -14.68 -31.04
N ALA A 47 6.49 -14.33 -32.25
CA ALA A 47 7.06 -13.23 -33.03
C ALA A 47 6.92 -11.86 -32.33
N ASP A 48 5.88 -11.66 -31.51
CA ASP A 48 5.64 -10.41 -30.77
C ASP A 48 6.78 -10.15 -29.77
N VAL A 49 7.20 -11.19 -29.04
CA VAL A 49 8.30 -11.13 -28.08
C VAL A 49 9.59 -10.68 -28.76
N LEU A 50 9.91 -11.28 -29.92
CA LEU A 50 11.11 -10.92 -30.68
C LEU A 50 11.04 -9.49 -31.21
N ALA A 51 9.89 -9.08 -31.75
CA ALA A 51 9.69 -7.72 -32.26
C ALA A 51 9.85 -6.67 -31.14
N LEU A 52 9.39 -6.96 -29.93
CA LEU A 52 9.57 -6.10 -28.75
C LEU A 52 11.03 -6.11 -28.27
N ALA A 53 11.70 -7.25 -28.29
CA ALA A 53 13.13 -7.35 -27.95
C ALA A 53 14.01 -6.52 -28.90
N VAL A 54 13.71 -6.52 -30.21
CA VAL A 54 14.36 -5.64 -31.23
C VAL A 54 14.18 -4.17 -30.89
N LYS A 55 13.02 -3.79 -30.33
CA LYS A 55 12.75 -2.45 -29.81
C LYS A 55 13.36 -2.18 -28.43
N ARG A 56 14.31 -3.00 -27.98
CA ARG A 56 15.01 -2.90 -26.69
C ARG A 56 14.13 -3.19 -25.46
N ALA A 57 13.12 -4.06 -25.61
CA ALA A 57 12.42 -4.59 -24.44
C ALA A 57 13.41 -5.31 -23.52
N THR A 58 13.40 -4.94 -22.25
CA THR A 58 14.27 -5.54 -21.22
C THR A 58 13.56 -6.67 -20.50
N SER A 59 12.27 -6.51 -20.21
CA SER A 59 11.47 -7.50 -19.49
C SER A 59 9.98 -7.44 -19.81
N PHE A 60 9.31 -8.53 -19.48
CA PHE A 60 7.89 -8.74 -19.67
C PHE A 60 7.24 -9.01 -18.31
N HIS A 61 6.10 -8.36 -18.08
CA HIS A 61 5.30 -8.45 -16.86
C HIS A 61 3.85 -8.70 -17.23
N CYS A 62 3.09 -9.32 -16.35
CA CYS A 62 1.68 -9.62 -16.59
C CYS A 62 0.82 -9.40 -15.35
N SER A 63 -0.49 -9.23 -15.55
CA SER A 63 -1.46 -9.11 -14.46
C SER A 63 -1.73 -10.44 -13.75
N GLU A 64 -1.99 -10.38 -12.44
CA GLU A 64 -2.60 -11.48 -11.68
C GLU A 64 -4.02 -11.78 -12.19
N GLU A 65 -4.74 -10.72 -12.57
CA GLU A 65 -6.06 -10.79 -13.18
C GLU A 65 -6.00 -11.43 -14.59
N ARG A 66 -7.01 -12.24 -14.90
CA ARG A 66 -7.22 -12.85 -16.21
C ARG A 66 -8.49 -12.31 -16.84
N TRP A 67 -8.42 -12.01 -18.13
CA TRP A 67 -9.39 -11.22 -18.88
C TRP A 67 -9.85 -11.98 -20.11
N ARG A 68 -11.14 -11.85 -20.44
CA ARG A 68 -11.67 -12.35 -21.70
C ARG A 68 -10.97 -11.71 -22.91
N ASN A 69 -10.67 -10.41 -22.81
CA ASN A 69 -9.84 -9.69 -23.75
C ASN A 69 -9.08 -8.56 -23.01
N PRO A 70 -7.77 -8.70 -22.75
CA PRO A 70 -7.01 -7.70 -22.01
C PRO A 70 -6.94 -6.33 -22.71
N LEU A 71 -7.06 -6.27 -24.04
CA LEU A 71 -7.01 -5.01 -24.79
C LEU A 71 -8.25 -4.13 -24.59
N GLN A 72 -9.32 -4.66 -23.98
CA GLN A 72 -10.52 -3.89 -23.67
C GLN A 72 -10.39 -3.08 -22.36
N ILE A 73 -9.37 -3.34 -21.54
CA ILE A 73 -9.16 -2.66 -20.27
C ILE A 73 -8.89 -1.17 -20.49
N ARG A 74 -9.55 -0.31 -19.71
CA ARG A 74 -9.33 1.14 -19.74
C ARG A 74 -9.05 1.67 -18.35
N THR A 75 -8.12 2.60 -18.27
CA THR A 75 -7.84 3.32 -17.02
C THR A 75 -9.10 4.05 -16.56
N GLY A 76 -9.50 3.84 -15.30
CA GLY A 76 -10.68 4.47 -14.70
C GLY A 76 -11.99 3.68 -14.84
N MET A 77 -11.95 2.44 -15.33
CA MET A 77 -13.09 1.52 -15.25
C MET A 77 -13.55 1.31 -13.79
N SER A 78 -14.86 1.20 -13.61
CA SER A 78 -15.48 0.78 -12.35
C SER A 78 -15.23 -0.70 -12.07
N LYS A 79 -15.35 -1.10 -10.80
CA LYS A 79 -15.24 -2.51 -10.40
C LYS A 79 -16.18 -3.41 -11.21
N ARG A 80 -17.43 -2.99 -11.40
CA ARG A 80 -18.42 -3.74 -12.19
C ARG A 80 -18.00 -3.95 -13.65
N GLU A 81 -17.40 -2.94 -14.28
CA GLU A 81 -16.90 -3.07 -15.67
C GLU A 81 -15.70 -4.01 -15.74
N LEU A 82 -14.77 -3.92 -14.78
CA LEU A 82 -13.63 -4.84 -14.69
C LEU A 82 -14.12 -6.28 -14.45
N ASP A 83 -15.03 -6.49 -13.51
CA ASP A 83 -15.58 -7.81 -13.19
C ASP A 83 -16.31 -8.44 -14.39
N ALA A 84 -16.95 -7.63 -15.24
CA ALA A 84 -17.58 -8.11 -16.48
C ALA A 84 -16.57 -8.63 -17.53
N LEU A 85 -15.34 -8.10 -17.52
CA LEU A 85 -14.25 -8.53 -18.39
C LEU A 85 -13.43 -9.67 -17.77
N ARG A 86 -13.39 -9.76 -16.44
CA ARG A 86 -12.55 -10.70 -15.71
C ARG A 86 -13.11 -12.12 -15.78
N ILE A 87 -12.25 -13.06 -16.20
CA ILE A 87 -12.58 -14.49 -16.24
C ILE A 87 -11.98 -15.25 -15.06
N GLY A 88 -10.98 -14.67 -14.38
CA GLY A 88 -10.33 -15.25 -13.20
C GLY A 88 -9.20 -14.38 -12.68
N TRP A 89 -8.48 -14.87 -11.69
CA TRP A 89 -7.27 -14.26 -11.15
C TRP A 89 -6.44 -15.34 -10.48
N ASP A 90 -5.12 -15.26 -10.59
CA ASP A 90 -4.24 -16.18 -9.90
C ASP A 90 -3.80 -15.58 -8.57
N PHE A 91 -3.68 -16.43 -7.55
CA PHE A 91 -3.10 -15.99 -6.29
C PHE A 91 -1.58 -15.92 -6.48
N VAL A 92 -1.00 -14.73 -6.34
CA VAL A 92 0.46 -14.55 -6.39
C VAL A 92 0.89 -13.66 -5.22
N VAL A 93 1.87 -14.15 -4.48
CA VAL A 93 2.54 -13.42 -3.41
C VAL A 93 3.95 -13.09 -3.88
N ASP A 94 4.26 -11.80 -3.98
CA ASP A 94 5.63 -11.33 -4.25
C ASP A 94 6.37 -11.13 -2.93
N ILE A 95 7.53 -11.78 -2.84
CA ILE A 95 8.39 -11.81 -1.67
C ILE A 95 9.67 -11.07 -2.05
N ASP A 96 9.79 -9.82 -1.61
CA ASP A 96 10.98 -8.99 -1.80
C ASP A 96 11.67 -8.77 -0.45
N ALA A 97 12.51 -9.73 -0.05
CA ALA A 97 13.18 -9.67 1.22
C ALA A 97 14.53 -8.94 1.15
N LYS A 98 14.89 -8.25 2.24
CA LYS A 98 16.21 -7.59 2.43
C LYS A 98 17.41 -8.51 2.17
N SER A 99 17.30 -9.79 2.55
CA SER A 99 18.36 -10.79 2.40
C SER A 99 17.85 -12.00 1.63
N TRP A 100 18.78 -12.67 0.95
CA TRP A 100 18.48 -13.82 0.11
C TRP A 100 17.97 -15.01 0.93
N GLU A 101 18.56 -15.22 2.10
CA GLU A 101 18.20 -16.26 3.05
C GLU A 101 16.79 -16.06 3.57
N LEU A 102 16.40 -14.80 3.90
CA LEU A 102 15.03 -14.50 4.28
C LEU A 102 14.06 -14.69 3.13
N ALA A 103 14.41 -14.34 1.89
CA ALA A 103 13.53 -14.56 0.74
C ALA A 103 13.20 -16.06 0.58
N LYS A 104 14.21 -16.94 0.72
CA LYS A 104 14.03 -18.40 0.67
C LYS A 104 13.19 -18.91 1.83
N LEU A 105 13.46 -18.44 3.05
CA LEU A 105 12.70 -18.78 4.24
C LEU A 105 11.24 -18.35 4.11
N SER A 106 10.98 -17.13 3.64
CA SER A 106 9.64 -16.60 3.45
C SER A 106 8.85 -17.40 2.41
N ALA A 107 9.46 -17.67 1.26
CA ALA A 107 8.84 -18.46 0.21
C ALA A 107 8.50 -19.87 0.72
N PHE A 108 9.44 -20.51 1.43
CA PHE A 108 9.21 -21.79 2.08
C PHE A 108 8.03 -21.74 3.06
N LEU A 109 7.99 -20.76 3.96
CA LEU A 109 6.94 -20.68 4.98
C LEU A 109 5.55 -20.40 4.40
N ILE A 110 5.45 -19.57 3.36
CA ILE A 110 4.18 -19.32 2.67
C ILE A 110 3.70 -20.59 1.95
N MET A 111 4.61 -21.37 1.34
CA MET A 111 4.26 -22.65 0.72
C MET A 111 3.84 -23.70 1.75
N GLU A 112 4.53 -23.80 2.90
CA GLU A 112 4.11 -24.70 3.99
C GLU A 112 2.75 -24.27 4.56
N ALA A 113 2.48 -22.96 4.68
CA ALA A 113 1.18 -22.44 5.11
C ALA A 113 0.07 -22.80 4.12
N LEU A 114 0.30 -22.65 2.81
CA LEU A 114 -0.65 -23.08 1.78
C LEU A 114 -0.90 -24.59 1.82
N ALA A 115 0.16 -25.40 2.01
CA ALA A 115 0.05 -26.85 2.12
C ALA A 115 -0.74 -27.29 3.37
N LEU A 116 -0.54 -26.63 4.52
CA LEU A 116 -1.34 -26.87 5.73
C LEU A 116 -2.83 -26.58 5.52
N GLU A 117 -3.13 -25.65 4.62
CA GLU A 117 -4.50 -25.26 4.26
C GLU A 117 -5.09 -26.14 3.15
N GLY A 118 -4.40 -27.22 2.76
CA GLY A 118 -4.88 -28.25 1.84
C GLY A 118 -4.58 -27.97 0.37
N VAL A 119 -3.81 -26.93 0.04
CA VAL A 119 -3.49 -26.57 -1.34
C VAL A 119 -2.27 -27.34 -1.83
N SER A 120 -2.45 -28.16 -2.86
CA SER A 120 -1.38 -28.94 -3.48
C SER A 120 -0.82 -28.33 -4.76
N SER A 121 -1.59 -27.48 -5.45
CA SER A 121 -1.23 -26.84 -6.73
C SER A 121 -0.32 -25.63 -6.54
N LEU A 122 0.77 -25.82 -5.79
CA LEU A 122 1.73 -24.79 -5.47
C LEU A 122 2.66 -24.51 -6.63
N SER A 123 2.92 -23.23 -6.89
CA SER A 123 3.92 -22.77 -7.85
C SER A 123 4.91 -21.82 -7.17
N CYS A 124 6.19 -21.94 -7.53
CA CYS A 124 7.24 -21.05 -7.05
C CYS A 124 8.14 -20.64 -8.21
N LYS A 125 8.55 -19.37 -8.24
CA LYS A 125 9.59 -18.89 -9.16
C LYS A 125 10.49 -17.87 -8.51
N PHE A 126 11.77 -17.92 -8.86
CA PHE A 126 12.70 -16.84 -8.57
C PHE A 126 12.27 -15.57 -9.33
N SER A 127 12.27 -14.41 -8.67
CA SER A 127 11.83 -13.13 -9.28
C SER A 127 12.86 -12.51 -10.23
N GLY A 128 14.09 -13.04 -10.25
CA GLY A 128 15.21 -12.54 -11.04
C GLY A 128 16.22 -11.70 -10.23
N ASN A 129 15.95 -11.38 -8.96
CA ASN A 129 16.89 -10.60 -8.13
C ASN A 129 17.14 -11.20 -6.73
N LYS A 130 16.37 -10.79 -5.74
CA LYS A 130 16.50 -11.22 -4.34
C LYS A 130 15.20 -11.80 -3.77
N GLY A 131 14.23 -12.08 -4.62
CA GLY A 131 12.88 -12.44 -4.22
C GLY A 131 12.34 -13.66 -4.93
N PHE A 132 11.15 -14.06 -4.51
CA PHE A 132 10.39 -15.16 -5.10
C PHE A 132 8.95 -14.73 -5.30
N HIS A 133 8.30 -15.36 -6.28
CA HIS A 133 6.84 -15.37 -6.32
C HIS A 133 6.37 -16.77 -5.96
N VAL A 134 5.46 -16.84 -5.00
CA VAL A 134 4.70 -18.06 -4.69
C VAL A 134 3.29 -17.85 -5.20
N GLY A 135 2.69 -18.87 -5.83
CA GLY A 135 1.35 -18.72 -6.36
C GLY A 135 0.56 -20.00 -6.47
N VAL A 136 -0.74 -19.82 -6.66
CA VAL A 136 -1.75 -20.87 -6.85
C VAL A 136 -2.62 -20.47 -8.04
N PRO A 137 -2.77 -21.33 -9.05
CA PRO A 137 -3.57 -21.02 -10.24
C PRO A 137 -5.05 -20.85 -9.88
N PHE A 138 -5.76 -19.99 -10.61
CA PHE A 138 -7.19 -19.73 -10.39
C PHE A 138 -8.04 -21.01 -10.36
N GLU A 139 -7.66 -22.00 -11.18
CA GLU A 139 -8.34 -23.28 -11.34
C GLU A 139 -8.42 -24.09 -10.05
N ALA A 140 -7.53 -23.87 -9.08
CA ALA A 140 -7.55 -24.54 -7.77
C ALA A 140 -8.67 -23.99 -6.85
N PHE A 141 -9.19 -22.79 -7.12
CA PHE A 141 -10.24 -22.17 -6.34
C PHE A 141 -11.64 -22.66 -6.73
N PRO A 142 -12.62 -22.62 -5.81
CA PRO A 142 -14.00 -22.94 -6.15
C PRO A 142 -14.57 -21.94 -7.16
N GLN A 143 -15.55 -22.35 -7.97
CA GLN A 143 -16.19 -21.45 -8.94
C GLN A 143 -16.98 -20.31 -8.27
N ASN A 144 -17.56 -20.60 -7.10
CA ASN A 144 -18.39 -19.66 -6.36
C ASN A 144 -18.08 -19.76 -4.86
N VAL A 145 -18.17 -18.61 -4.17
CA VAL A 145 -18.21 -18.53 -2.71
C VAL A 145 -19.52 -17.86 -2.32
N GLN A 146 -20.37 -18.56 -1.57
CA GLN A 146 -21.69 -18.04 -1.14
C GLN A 146 -22.51 -17.43 -2.30
N ARG A 147 -22.50 -18.11 -3.47
CA ARG A 147 -23.16 -17.68 -4.73
C ARG A 147 -22.54 -16.47 -5.44
N VAL A 148 -21.43 -15.94 -4.95
CA VAL A 148 -20.63 -14.91 -5.64
C VAL A 148 -19.57 -15.61 -6.51
N PRO A 149 -19.46 -15.30 -7.81
CA PRO A 149 -18.41 -15.84 -8.66
C PRO A 149 -17.03 -15.48 -8.11
N THR A 150 -16.16 -16.48 -7.92
CA THR A 150 -14.83 -16.26 -7.34
C THR A 150 -13.99 -15.30 -8.19
N SER A 151 -14.19 -15.27 -9.51
CA SER A 151 -13.55 -14.32 -10.43
C SER A 151 -13.85 -12.84 -10.11
N SER A 152 -14.97 -12.52 -9.45
CA SER A 152 -15.31 -11.14 -9.05
C SER A 152 -14.71 -10.73 -7.69
N LEU A 153 -14.05 -11.64 -6.98
CA LEU A 153 -13.52 -11.38 -5.65
C LEU A 153 -12.14 -10.70 -5.66
N PHE A 154 -11.62 -10.29 -6.81
CA PHE A 154 -10.36 -9.56 -6.89
C PHE A 154 -10.56 -8.04 -6.63
N PRO A 155 -9.68 -7.38 -5.87
CA PRO A 155 -8.47 -7.89 -5.19
C PRO A 155 -8.71 -8.41 -3.77
N GLU A 156 -9.95 -8.40 -3.27
CA GLU A 156 -10.24 -8.66 -1.86
C GLU A 156 -9.91 -10.08 -1.41
N ALA A 157 -10.21 -11.10 -2.22
CA ALA A 157 -9.89 -12.50 -1.92
C ALA A 157 -8.38 -12.72 -1.77
N PRO A 158 -7.53 -12.42 -2.77
CA PRO A 158 -6.10 -12.62 -2.62
C PRO A 158 -5.50 -11.81 -1.45
N ARG A 159 -5.99 -10.58 -1.16
CA ARG A 159 -5.56 -9.83 0.04
C ARG A 159 -5.87 -10.55 1.35
N ARG A 160 -7.09 -11.08 1.48
CA ARG A 160 -7.53 -11.81 2.67
C ARG A 160 -6.75 -13.10 2.84
N VAL A 161 -6.51 -13.82 1.74
CA VAL A 161 -5.69 -15.03 1.73
C VAL A 161 -4.26 -14.71 2.19
N THR A 162 -3.61 -13.67 1.65
CA THR A 162 -2.28 -13.27 2.10
C THR A 162 -2.24 -12.95 3.59
N ALA A 163 -3.19 -12.15 4.09
CA ALA A 163 -3.25 -11.80 5.51
C ALA A 163 -3.48 -13.04 6.42
N PHE A 164 -4.32 -13.97 5.98
CA PHE A 164 -4.58 -15.21 6.69
C PHE A 164 -3.35 -16.14 6.69
N LEU A 165 -2.65 -16.27 5.56
CA LEU A 165 -1.43 -17.08 5.49
C LEU A 165 -0.32 -16.55 6.40
N LEU A 166 -0.16 -15.22 6.50
CA LEU A 166 0.78 -14.61 7.46
C LEU A 166 0.44 -15.00 8.90
N ASP A 167 -0.85 -15.02 9.25
CA ASP A 167 -1.28 -15.48 10.56
C ASP A 167 -1.03 -16.97 10.77
N VAL A 168 -1.30 -17.82 9.76
CA VAL A 168 -0.97 -19.26 9.81
C VAL A 168 0.53 -19.46 10.05
N VAL A 169 1.41 -18.73 9.36
CA VAL A 169 2.85 -18.83 9.58
C VAL A 169 3.19 -18.44 11.02
N SER A 170 2.62 -17.34 11.51
CA SER A 170 2.93 -16.84 12.85
C SER A 170 2.39 -17.73 13.96
N ALA A 171 1.17 -18.25 13.83
CA ALA A 171 0.46 -18.97 14.88
C ALA A 171 0.78 -20.47 14.88
N ARG A 172 1.05 -21.07 13.70
CA ARG A 172 1.18 -22.52 13.56
C ARG A 172 2.57 -22.98 13.11
N LEU A 173 3.29 -22.15 12.36
CA LEU A 173 4.60 -22.51 11.82
C LEU A 173 5.77 -21.87 12.56
N THR A 174 5.54 -20.96 13.50
CA THR A 174 6.61 -20.30 14.24
C THR A 174 6.53 -20.65 15.72
N ARG A 175 7.65 -21.11 16.29
CA ARG A 175 7.78 -21.36 17.73
C ARG A 175 9.09 -20.78 18.26
N GLU A 176 9.06 -20.20 19.45
CA GLU A 176 10.27 -19.78 20.15
C GLU A 176 10.73 -20.85 21.13
N GLU A 177 12.02 -21.16 21.10
CA GLU A 177 12.66 -22.13 21.99
C GLU A 177 13.92 -21.50 22.59
N GLY A 178 13.78 -20.84 23.74
CA GLY A 178 14.88 -20.13 24.40
C GLY A 178 15.42 -18.96 23.56
N SER A 179 16.68 -19.08 23.12
CA SER A 179 17.35 -18.12 22.24
C SER A 179 17.02 -18.29 20.76
N ASP A 180 16.29 -19.35 20.41
CA ASP A 180 16.06 -19.75 19.04
C ASP A 180 14.60 -19.56 18.63
N VAL A 181 14.41 -19.50 17.32
CA VAL A 181 13.12 -19.51 16.65
C VAL A 181 13.12 -20.68 15.68
N VAL A 182 12.13 -21.55 15.82
CA VAL A 182 11.93 -22.73 14.99
C VAL A 182 10.77 -22.50 14.06
N PHE A 183 11.03 -22.60 12.75
CA PHE A 183 10.05 -22.48 11.69
C PHE A 183 9.70 -23.85 11.11
N ALA A 184 8.40 -24.09 10.90
CA ALA A 184 7.80 -25.33 10.41
C ALA A 184 8.29 -26.60 11.14
N GLY A 185 8.76 -26.48 12.39
CA GLY A 185 9.37 -27.58 13.15
C GLY A 185 10.69 -28.12 12.59
N LYS A 186 11.26 -27.48 11.56
CA LYS A 186 12.41 -27.98 10.79
C LYS A 186 13.59 -27.02 10.79
N LEU A 187 13.33 -25.72 10.64
CA LEU A 187 14.38 -24.71 10.45
C LEU A 187 14.60 -23.93 11.74
N ARG A 188 15.80 -24.01 12.29
CA ARG A 188 16.18 -23.32 13.54
C ARG A 188 17.08 -22.13 13.22
N TYR A 189 16.74 -20.97 13.76
CA TYR A 189 17.56 -19.76 13.70
C TYR A 189 17.68 -19.17 15.10
N SER A 190 18.89 -18.79 15.50
CA SER A 190 19.06 -17.98 16.70
C SER A 190 18.49 -16.58 16.48
N LYS A 191 18.02 -15.93 17.56
CA LYS A 191 17.56 -14.53 17.52
C LYS A 191 18.63 -13.57 16.99
N VAL A 192 19.91 -13.89 17.22
CA VAL A 192 21.06 -13.13 16.72
C VAL A 192 21.18 -13.25 15.19
N GLU A 193 21.04 -14.46 14.64
CA GLU A 193 21.05 -14.67 13.19
C GLU A 193 19.89 -13.96 12.51
N LEU A 194 18.67 -14.07 13.07
CA LEU A 194 17.50 -13.36 12.53
C LEU A 194 17.70 -11.85 12.54
N SER A 195 18.21 -11.29 13.64
CA SER A 195 18.53 -9.86 13.74
C SER A 195 19.52 -9.42 12.65
N ARG A 196 20.57 -10.22 12.41
CA ARG A 196 21.55 -9.96 11.34
C ARG A 196 20.91 -10.00 9.96
N LEU A 197 20.08 -11.01 9.69
CA LEU A 197 19.41 -11.18 8.40
C LEU A 197 18.39 -10.06 8.10
N MET A 198 17.72 -9.54 9.13
CA MET A 198 16.73 -8.48 9.03
C MET A 198 17.35 -7.07 9.01
N GLY A 199 18.62 -6.96 9.45
CA GLY A 199 19.36 -5.72 9.54
C GLY A 199 18.84 -4.77 10.64
N ALA A 200 18.18 -5.30 11.67
CA ALA A 200 17.77 -4.52 12.84
C ALA A 200 17.70 -5.40 14.10
N PRO A 201 17.71 -4.82 15.32
CA PRO A 201 17.66 -5.56 16.58
C PRO A 201 16.41 -6.44 16.67
N ILE A 202 16.52 -7.66 17.21
CA ILE A 202 15.40 -8.61 17.28
C ILE A 202 14.22 -8.02 18.07
N GLU A 203 14.49 -7.16 19.05
CA GLU A 203 13.51 -6.45 19.87
C GLU A 203 12.58 -5.57 19.05
N SER A 204 13.04 -5.10 17.88
CA SER A 204 12.21 -4.34 16.94
C SER A 204 11.18 -5.20 16.21
N PHE A 205 11.33 -6.52 16.29
CA PHE A 205 10.50 -7.53 15.68
C PHE A 205 9.92 -8.49 16.72
N VAL A 206 9.71 -8.03 17.96
CA VAL A 206 8.96 -8.78 18.97
C VAL A 206 7.62 -8.12 19.19
N VAL A 207 6.57 -8.93 19.13
CA VAL A 207 5.19 -8.53 19.38
C VAL A 207 4.61 -9.37 20.50
N GLU A 208 3.80 -8.73 21.33
CA GLU A 208 3.02 -9.45 22.33
C GLU A 208 1.81 -10.06 21.62
N ARG A 209 1.61 -11.36 21.83
CA ARG A 209 0.46 -12.14 21.37
C ARG A 209 -0.24 -12.71 22.59
N CYS A 210 -1.53 -12.99 22.48
CA CYS A 210 -2.25 -13.65 23.56
C CYS A 210 -1.79 -15.10 23.71
N ALA A 211 -1.54 -15.55 24.93
CA ALA A 211 -1.16 -16.94 25.21
C ALA A 211 -2.24 -17.96 24.79
N SER A 212 -3.52 -17.54 24.73
CA SER A 212 -4.63 -18.44 24.40
C SER A 212 -5.13 -18.32 22.97
N CYS A 213 -5.20 -17.11 22.42
CA CYS A 213 -5.77 -16.86 21.08
C CYS A 213 -4.67 -16.68 20.02
N LEU A 214 -3.41 -16.48 20.43
CA LEU A 214 -2.26 -16.09 19.59
C LEU A 214 -2.46 -14.80 18.77
N ASP A 215 -3.59 -14.09 18.91
CA ASP A 215 -3.75 -12.77 18.29
C ASP A 215 -2.73 -11.78 18.83
N LYS A 216 -2.23 -10.94 17.93
CA LYS A 216 -1.36 -9.81 18.25
C LYS A 216 -2.09 -8.90 19.24
N LEU A 217 -1.58 -8.85 20.47
CA LEU A 217 -2.06 -7.92 21.47
C LEU A 217 -1.72 -6.52 20.97
N MET A 218 -2.74 -5.68 20.85
CA MET A 218 -2.55 -4.27 20.61
C MET A 218 -1.72 -3.74 21.78
N ARG A 219 -0.53 -3.18 21.50
CA ARG A 219 0.26 -2.48 22.53
C ARG A 219 -0.69 -1.55 23.27
N ARG A 220 -0.61 -1.55 24.61
CA ARG A 220 -1.25 -0.54 25.47
C ARG A 220 -0.76 0.85 25.03
N GLY A 221 -1.31 1.41 23.96
CA GLY A 221 -1.53 2.84 23.92
C GLY A 221 -2.54 3.11 25.02
N GLU A 222 -2.31 4.13 25.83
CA GLU A 222 -3.25 4.52 26.88
C GLU A 222 -4.59 4.85 26.21
N GLN A 223 -5.51 3.88 26.19
CA GLN A 223 -6.88 4.07 25.77
C GLN A 223 -7.65 4.49 27.02
N TRP A 224 -8.35 5.61 26.91
CA TRP A 224 -9.07 6.22 28.01
C TRP A 224 -10.55 6.10 27.71
N ASP A 225 -11.24 5.27 28.50
CA ASP A 225 -12.70 5.15 28.43
C ASP A 225 -13.33 6.24 29.31
N TYR A 226 -14.31 6.94 28.76
CA TYR A 226 -15.13 7.93 29.47
C TYR A 226 -16.60 7.50 29.41
N VAL A 227 -17.32 7.65 30.52
CA VAL A 227 -18.71 7.28 30.68
C VAL A 227 -19.48 8.51 31.16
N CYS A 228 -20.58 8.84 30.48
CA CYS A 228 -21.47 9.91 30.91
C CYS A 228 -22.19 9.50 32.20
N PRO A 229 -22.07 10.27 33.29
CA PRO A 229 -22.78 9.96 34.54
C PRO A 229 -24.31 9.97 34.40
N SER A 230 -24.83 10.75 33.46
CA SER A 230 -26.27 11.00 33.32
C SER A 230 -27.00 9.96 32.46
N CYS A 231 -26.38 9.45 31.39
CA CYS A 231 -27.03 8.49 30.48
C CYS A 231 -26.28 7.17 30.31
N GLY A 232 -25.09 7.02 30.89
CA GLY A 232 -24.27 5.82 30.73
C GLY A 232 -23.61 5.66 29.36
N GLY A 233 -23.81 6.61 28.43
CA GLY A 233 -23.12 6.59 27.14
C GLY A 233 -21.60 6.60 27.33
N SER A 234 -20.87 5.83 26.51
CA SER A 234 -19.41 5.67 26.66
C SER A 234 -18.66 6.06 25.39
N VAL A 235 -17.49 6.68 25.54
CA VAL A 235 -16.58 7.02 24.43
C VAL A 235 -15.15 6.63 24.78
N ARG A 236 -14.39 6.19 23.77
CA ARG A 236 -13.02 5.71 23.91
C ARG A 236 -12.07 6.63 23.15
N LEU A 237 -11.05 7.15 23.84
CA LEU A 237 -10.03 8.02 23.24
C LEU A 237 -8.65 7.36 23.24
N ARG A 238 -7.88 7.57 22.17
CA ARG A 238 -6.47 7.13 22.04
C ARG A 238 -5.47 8.06 22.73
N GLN A 239 -5.93 9.22 23.19
CA GLN A 239 -5.14 10.19 23.95
C GLN A 239 -5.98 10.64 25.15
N LYS A 240 -5.30 10.92 26.26
CA LYS A 240 -5.94 11.45 27.46
C LYS A 240 -6.52 12.82 27.14
N SER A 241 -7.82 12.99 27.36
CA SER A 241 -8.46 14.30 27.34
C SER A 241 -8.97 14.63 28.73
N ASP A 242 -8.68 15.83 29.23
CA ASP A 242 -9.17 16.26 30.53
C ASP A 242 -10.64 16.69 30.47
N ARG A 243 -11.20 16.84 29.26
CA ARG A 243 -12.60 17.24 29.05
C ARG A 243 -13.20 16.48 27.87
N VAL A 244 -14.12 15.58 28.18
CA VAL A 244 -14.89 14.79 27.20
C VAL A 244 -16.36 15.04 27.47
N VAL A 245 -17.11 15.44 26.45
CA VAL A 245 -18.52 15.84 26.59
C VAL A 245 -19.40 14.81 25.88
N CYS A 246 -20.46 14.37 26.55
CA CYS A 246 -21.41 13.42 25.99
C CYS A 246 -22.23 14.08 24.88
N GLU A 247 -22.26 13.49 23.68
CA GLU A 247 -23.02 14.01 22.54
C GLU A 247 -24.54 14.03 22.79
N THR A 248 -25.04 13.16 23.68
CA THR A 248 -26.47 13.05 24.00
C THR A 248 -26.89 14.00 25.12
N CYS A 249 -26.10 14.09 26.19
CA CYS A 249 -26.46 14.81 27.41
C CYS A 249 -25.77 16.17 27.55
N ASN A 250 -24.79 16.45 26.70
CA ASN A 250 -23.92 17.63 26.79
C ASN A 250 -23.19 17.79 28.15
N GLU A 251 -23.13 16.72 28.93
CA GLU A 251 -22.49 16.63 30.25
C GLU A 251 -21.05 16.14 30.15
N VAL A 252 -20.21 16.54 31.10
CA VAL A 252 -18.82 16.07 31.18
C VAL A 252 -18.78 14.60 31.59
N MET A 253 -18.11 13.78 30.78
CA MET A 253 -18.00 12.35 30.98
C MET A 253 -16.90 12.01 32.00
N ALA A 254 -17.19 11.07 32.89
CA ALA A 254 -16.26 10.59 33.91
C ALA A 254 -15.36 9.49 33.35
N ARG A 255 -14.08 9.50 33.71
CA ARG A 255 -13.14 8.46 33.29
C ARG A 255 -13.47 7.14 33.97
N PHE A 256 -13.63 6.07 33.20
CA PHE A 256 -13.86 4.72 33.69
C PHE A 256 -12.61 3.87 33.45
N ALA A 257 -12.01 3.35 34.52
CA ALA A 257 -10.81 2.52 34.47
C ALA A 257 -11.16 1.08 34.84
N ALA A 258 -11.91 0.38 33.99
CA ALA A 258 -11.98 -1.08 34.10
C ALA A 258 -10.78 -1.69 33.35
N PRO A 259 -10.00 -2.58 33.97
CA PRO A 259 -8.98 -3.34 33.25
C PRO A 259 -9.69 -4.29 32.28
N ARG A 260 -9.79 -3.91 31.01
CA ARG A 260 -10.23 -4.83 29.95
C ARG A 260 -9.05 -5.68 29.50
N SER A 261 -9.35 -6.94 29.18
CA SER A 261 -8.38 -7.89 28.60
C SER A 261 -7.79 -7.33 27.30
N PRO A 262 -6.46 -7.42 27.08
CA PRO A 262 -5.81 -6.97 25.85
C PRO A 262 -6.07 -7.85 24.61
N CYS A 263 -6.55 -9.11 24.75
CA CYS A 263 -7.08 -9.91 23.62
C CYS A 263 -8.61 -9.88 23.65
N SER A 264 -9.16 -9.80 22.44
CA SER A 264 -10.56 -10.01 22.06
C SER A 264 -11.20 -11.27 22.63
N CYS A 265 -10.43 -12.36 22.81
CA CYS A 265 -10.93 -13.61 23.38
C CYS A 265 -11.27 -13.54 24.88
N GLY A 266 -11.16 -12.37 25.51
CA GLY A 266 -11.41 -12.15 26.92
C GLY A 266 -10.26 -12.56 27.86
N LYS A 267 -9.18 -13.15 27.32
CA LYS A 267 -7.97 -13.56 28.08
C LYS A 267 -6.80 -12.61 27.85
N GLY A 268 -6.04 -12.33 28.91
CA GLY A 268 -5.04 -11.26 28.91
C GLY A 268 -3.58 -11.69 29.02
N ASP A 269 -3.31 -12.99 29.13
CA ASP A 269 -1.93 -13.47 29.25
C ASP A 269 -1.17 -13.19 27.95
N ALA A 270 -0.05 -12.50 28.07
CA ALA A 270 0.78 -12.09 26.95
C ALA A 270 1.99 -13.02 26.82
N ILE A 271 2.21 -13.54 25.62
CA ILE A 271 3.47 -14.16 25.21
C ILE A 271 4.19 -13.22 24.27
N LYS A 272 5.51 -13.12 24.41
CA LYS A 272 6.36 -12.39 23.45
C LYS A 272 6.73 -13.35 22.33
N THR A 273 6.48 -12.92 21.10
CA THR A 273 6.71 -13.71 19.89
C THR A 273 7.36 -12.84 18.82
N VAL A 274 8.19 -13.43 17.96
CA VAL A 274 8.72 -12.73 16.78
C VAL A 274 7.58 -12.29 15.84
N ASP A 275 7.65 -11.06 15.36
CA ASP A 275 6.75 -10.45 14.39
C ASP A 275 7.05 -11.01 13.00
N VAL A 276 6.41 -12.15 12.72
CA VAL A 276 6.56 -12.88 11.47
C VAL A 276 6.21 -12.02 10.25
N ASP A 277 5.26 -11.09 10.36
CA ASP A 277 4.92 -10.17 9.27
C ASP A 277 6.12 -9.32 8.83
N ALA A 278 6.86 -8.80 9.81
CA ALA A 278 8.06 -7.99 9.57
C ALA A 278 9.24 -8.83 9.05
N LEU A 279 9.28 -10.11 9.43
CA LEU A 279 10.27 -11.08 8.97
C LEU A 279 10.01 -11.51 7.52
N LEU A 280 8.77 -11.82 7.18
CA LEU A 280 8.43 -12.41 5.89
C LEU A 280 8.51 -11.44 4.72
N GLN A 281 8.40 -10.12 4.97
CA GLN A 281 8.48 -9.06 3.95
C GLN A 281 7.63 -9.35 2.71
N VAL A 282 6.44 -9.91 2.95
CA VAL A 282 5.44 -10.16 1.93
C VAL A 282 4.77 -8.83 1.62
N ASP A 283 4.85 -8.39 0.37
CA ASP A 283 4.20 -7.14 0.00
C ASP A 283 2.71 -7.38 -0.28
N ALA A 284 1.85 -7.09 0.70
CA ALA A 284 0.40 -7.17 0.54
C ALA A 284 -0.15 -6.08 -0.41
N LEU A 285 0.62 -5.04 -0.78
CA LEU A 285 0.23 -4.03 -1.77
C LEU A 285 0.29 -4.56 -3.22
N VAL A 286 1.00 -5.67 -3.44
CA VAL A 286 1.11 -6.39 -4.73
C VAL A 286 -0.27 -6.81 -5.22
N VAL A 287 -1.17 -7.17 -4.31
CA VAL A 287 -2.56 -7.47 -4.66
C VAL A 287 -3.36 -6.16 -4.80
N SER A 288 -3.08 -5.40 -5.85
CA SER A 288 -3.85 -4.21 -6.23
C SER A 288 -4.32 -4.30 -7.68
N SER A 289 -5.47 -3.68 -7.98
CA SER A 289 -6.06 -3.71 -9.33
C SER A 289 -5.04 -3.25 -10.37
N ARG A 290 -4.85 -4.05 -11.42
CA ARG A 290 -3.88 -3.80 -12.51
C ARG A 290 -2.40 -3.77 -12.07
N HIS A 291 -2.06 -4.36 -10.93
CA HIS A 291 -0.68 -4.69 -10.60
C HIS A 291 -0.10 -5.70 -11.62
N LEU A 292 1.20 -5.58 -11.89
CA LEU A 292 1.89 -6.49 -12.78
C LEU A 292 3.07 -7.12 -12.05
N PHE A 293 3.24 -8.43 -12.20
CA PHE A 293 4.44 -9.13 -11.75
C PHE A 293 5.26 -9.59 -12.96
N ARG A 294 6.57 -9.75 -12.78
CA ARG A 294 7.48 -10.19 -13.85
C ARG A 294 7.07 -11.58 -14.33
N MET A 295 6.95 -11.80 -15.63
CA MET A 295 6.58 -13.10 -16.16
C MET A 295 7.68 -14.15 -15.89
N PRO A 296 7.33 -15.44 -15.74
CA PRO A 296 8.33 -16.51 -15.80
C PRO A 296 9.08 -16.42 -17.13
N TYR A 297 10.36 -16.76 -17.10
CA TYR A 297 11.30 -16.65 -18.23
C TYR A 297 11.57 -15.22 -18.73
N SER A 298 11.07 -14.18 -18.06
CA SER A 298 11.51 -12.81 -18.34
C SER A 298 12.83 -12.50 -17.62
N LEU A 299 13.70 -11.73 -18.27
CA LEU A 299 14.91 -11.18 -17.67
C LEU A 299 14.61 -10.11 -16.61
N HIS A 300 15.53 -9.92 -15.68
CA HIS A 300 15.53 -8.85 -14.69
C HIS A 300 16.62 -7.79 -14.99
N GLU A 301 16.23 -6.52 -15.04
CA GLU A 301 17.00 -5.43 -15.66
C GLU A 301 18.35 -5.18 -14.99
N LYS A 302 18.40 -5.33 -13.66
CA LYS A 302 19.59 -5.00 -12.86
C LYS A 302 20.55 -6.18 -12.74
N SER A 303 20.01 -7.39 -12.60
CA SER A 303 20.81 -8.60 -12.31
C SER A 303 21.20 -9.35 -13.57
N GLY A 304 20.46 -9.19 -14.68
CA GLY A 304 20.66 -10.01 -15.88
C GLY A 304 20.06 -11.41 -15.77
N LEU A 305 19.56 -11.81 -14.60
CA LEU A 305 19.05 -13.15 -14.36
C LEU A 305 17.59 -13.29 -14.84
N VAL A 306 17.21 -14.52 -15.13
CA VAL A 306 15.88 -14.92 -15.56
C VAL A 306 14.97 -15.11 -14.35
N SER A 307 13.70 -14.69 -14.45
CA SER A 307 12.67 -15.12 -13.50
C SER A 307 12.34 -16.58 -13.75
N LEU A 308 12.94 -17.48 -12.97
CA LEU A 308 12.94 -18.91 -13.26
C LEU A 308 11.91 -19.66 -12.40
N PRO A 309 10.91 -20.35 -12.99
CA PRO A 309 10.09 -21.33 -12.28
C PRO A 309 10.96 -22.45 -11.68
N ILE A 310 10.71 -22.79 -10.42
CA ILE A 310 11.47 -23.82 -9.69
C ILE A 310 10.52 -24.82 -9.05
N ASP A 311 11.06 -25.95 -8.62
CA ASP A 311 10.31 -26.86 -7.75
C ASP A 311 10.07 -26.17 -6.39
N PRO A 312 8.81 -26.12 -5.90
CA PRO A 312 8.52 -25.67 -4.53
C PRO A 312 9.42 -26.31 -3.47
N LYS A 313 9.79 -27.59 -3.64
CA LYS A 313 10.64 -28.33 -2.70
C LYS A 313 12.12 -27.90 -2.74
N GLU A 314 12.56 -27.28 -3.83
CA GLU A 314 13.95 -26.85 -4.02
C GLU A 314 14.23 -25.42 -3.54
N VAL A 315 13.22 -24.67 -3.05
CA VAL A 315 13.35 -23.23 -2.75
C VAL A 315 14.50 -22.91 -1.79
N LEU A 316 14.74 -23.75 -0.78
CA LEU A 316 15.78 -23.53 0.23
C LEU A 316 17.20 -23.75 -0.31
N VAL A 317 17.34 -24.67 -1.26
CA VAL A 317 18.62 -25.04 -1.91
C VAL A 317 18.83 -24.33 -3.24
N PHE A 318 17.89 -23.47 -3.66
CA PHE A 318 18.00 -22.74 -4.91
C PHE A 318 19.15 -21.75 -4.89
N GLU A 319 19.96 -21.79 -5.95
CA GLU A 319 21.08 -20.89 -6.19
C GLU A 319 20.82 -20.02 -7.42
N ARG A 320 21.18 -18.73 -7.31
CA ARG A 320 20.90 -17.72 -8.34
C ARG A 320 21.60 -18.01 -9.67
N ASP A 321 22.72 -18.72 -9.66
CA ASP A 321 23.46 -19.07 -10.87
C ASP A 321 22.67 -20.00 -11.81
N ARG A 322 21.71 -20.76 -11.30
CA ARG A 322 20.76 -21.55 -12.12
C ARG A 322 19.87 -20.68 -13.01
N ALA A 323 19.71 -19.39 -12.67
CA ALA A 323 18.89 -18.44 -13.41
C ALA A 323 19.67 -17.61 -14.44
N ARG A 324 20.91 -18.02 -14.79
CA ARG A 324 21.66 -17.38 -15.86
C ARG A 324 21.02 -17.64 -17.22
N PRO A 325 20.89 -16.64 -18.12
CA PRO A 325 20.23 -16.80 -19.41
C PRO A 325 20.72 -17.99 -20.25
N GLU A 326 22.00 -18.34 -20.13
CA GLU A 326 22.66 -19.43 -20.87
C GLU A 326 22.37 -20.81 -20.28
N ALA A 327 21.98 -20.90 -19.01
CA ALA A 327 21.77 -22.16 -18.27
C ALA A 327 20.28 -22.52 -18.10
N VAL A 328 19.37 -21.63 -18.46
CA VAL A 328 17.93 -21.81 -18.24
C VAL A 328 17.33 -22.74 -19.29
N GLU A 329 16.55 -23.71 -18.81
CA GLU A 329 15.65 -24.56 -19.60
C GLU A 329 14.18 -24.22 -19.29
N THR A 330 13.31 -24.24 -20.30
CA THR A 330 11.89 -23.89 -20.16
C THR A 330 10.99 -25.11 -19.88
N THR A 331 11.38 -25.96 -18.93
CA THR A 331 10.70 -27.23 -18.64
C THR A 331 9.59 -27.14 -17.59
N ARG A 332 9.47 -26.01 -16.88
CA ARG A 332 8.55 -25.85 -15.74
C ARG A 332 7.56 -24.72 -15.99
N VAL A 333 6.29 -24.97 -15.69
CA VAL A 333 5.24 -23.96 -15.82
C VAL A 333 4.96 -23.37 -14.44
N PHE A 334 5.01 -22.04 -14.34
CA PHE A 334 4.54 -21.32 -13.15
C PHE A 334 3.04 -21.05 -13.28
N LEU A 335 2.26 -21.33 -12.23
CA LEU A 335 0.79 -21.33 -12.24
C LEU A 335 0.24 -22.35 -13.26
N ASP A 336 0.71 -23.59 -13.14
CA ASP A 336 0.31 -24.71 -13.99
C ASP A 336 -1.16 -25.09 -13.75
N LYS A 337 -2.01 -24.75 -14.71
CA LYS A 337 -3.47 -24.95 -14.65
C LYS A 337 -3.83 -26.44 -14.74
N ASP A 338 -3.00 -27.25 -15.41
CA ASP A 338 -3.28 -28.67 -15.64
C ASP A 338 -3.00 -29.51 -14.39
N ARG A 339 -2.16 -28.99 -13.50
CA ARG A 339 -1.92 -29.57 -12.17
C ARG A 339 -2.95 -29.15 -11.13
N ALA A 340 -3.84 -28.22 -11.47
CA ALA A 340 -4.77 -27.64 -10.51
C ALA A 340 -5.92 -28.61 -10.16
N VAL A 341 -6.07 -28.92 -8.88
CA VAL A 341 -7.25 -29.67 -8.38
C VAL A 341 -8.38 -28.69 -8.10
N ARG A 342 -9.45 -28.73 -8.90
CA ARG A 342 -10.56 -27.79 -8.78
C ARG A 342 -11.22 -27.87 -7.40
N GLY A 343 -11.21 -26.73 -6.70
CA GLY A 343 -11.86 -26.57 -5.39
C GLY A 343 -10.99 -26.92 -4.20
N GLU A 344 -9.74 -27.35 -4.37
CA GLU A 344 -8.84 -27.63 -3.23
C GLU A 344 -8.60 -26.40 -2.34
N ALA A 345 -8.64 -25.19 -2.93
CA ALA A 345 -8.46 -23.94 -2.20
C ALA A 345 -9.76 -23.37 -1.61
N ALA A 346 -10.86 -24.13 -1.60
CA ALA A 346 -12.15 -23.67 -1.06
C ALA A 346 -12.07 -23.37 0.44
N ASP A 347 -11.46 -24.29 1.20
CA ASP A 347 -11.26 -24.17 2.64
C ASP A 347 -10.35 -23.00 3.01
N LEU A 348 -9.23 -22.85 2.30
CA LEU A 348 -8.33 -21.70 2.42
C LEU A 348 -9.09 -20.38 2.25
N LEU A 349 -9.91 -20.31 1.19
CA LEU A 349 -10.67 -19.10 0.88
C LEU A 349 -11.74 -18.82 1.94
N ALA A 350 -12.47 -19.84 2.40
CA ALA A 350 -13.46 -19.70 3.47
C ALA A 350 -12.82 -19.20 4.77
N ARG A 351 -11.76 -19.86 5.24
CA ARG A 351 -11.04 -19.48 6.47
C ARG A 351 -10.43 -18.09 6.38
N ALA A 352 -9.91 -17.69 5.21
CA ALA A 352 -9.41 -16.33 5.00
C ALA A 352 -10.50 -15.26 5.11
N PHE A 353 -11.73 -15.55 4.66
CA PHE A 353 -12.86 -14.64 4.79
C PHE A 353 -13.36 -14.56 6.24
N ASP A 354 -13.44 -15.70 6.93
CA ASP A 354 -13.81 -15.74 8.35
C ASP A 354 -12.79 -15.00 9.22
N PHE A 355 -11.49 -15.20 8.96
CA PHE A 355 -10.40 -14.46 9.61
C PHE A 355 -10.55 -12.94 9.43
N ALA A 356 -10.84 -12.50 8.21
CA ALA A 356 -11.05 -11.07 7.93
C ALA A 356 -12.30 -10.50 8.60
N ALA A 357 -13.39 -11.28 8.66
CA ALA A 357 -14.63 -10.89 9.34
C ALA A 357 -14.42 -10.77 10.85
N ALA A 358 -13.78 -11.77 11.47
CA ALA A 358 -13.43 -11.75 12.88
C ALA A 358 -12.58 -10.51 13.21
N ARG A 359 -11.50 -10.26 12.46
CA ARG A 359 -10.68 -9.05 12.66
C ARG A 359 -11.45 -7.75 12.54
N SER A 360 -12.38 -7.65 11.59
CA SER A 360 -13.20 -6.45 11.41
C SER A 360 -14.12 -6.20 12.60
N GLN A 361 -14.75 -7.24 13.13
CA GLN A 361 -15.58 -7.17 14.34
C GLN A 361 -14.74 -6.74 15.54
N LEU A 362 -13.55 -7.31 15.71
CA LEU A 362 -12.62 -6.91 16.77
C LEU A 362 -12.17 -5.46 16.64
N GLU A 363 -11.93 -4.97 15.42
CA GLU A 363 -11.56 -3.57 15.17
C GLU A 363 -12.73 -2.61 15.45
N GLU A 364 -13.98 -3.03 15.24
CA GLU A 364 -15.19 -2.29 15.57
C GLU A 364 -15.45 -2.27 17.09
N GLU A 365 -15.35 -3.43 17.77
CA GLU A 365 -15.52 -3.58 19.23
C GLU A 365 -14.40 -2.92 20.04
N SER A 366 -13.16 -2.94 19.52
CA SER A 366 -12.02 -2.24 20.13
C SER A 366 -12.07 -0.73 19.91
N GLY A 367 -13.02 -0.20 19.13
CA GLY A 367 -13.06 1.23 18.78
C GLY A 367 -11.84 1.66 17.95
N SER A 368 -11.16 0.70 17.30
CA SER A 368 -9.94 0.93 16.52
C SER A 368 -10.22 1.62 15.19
N ARG A 369 -11.48 1.66 14.75
CA ARG A 369 -11.97 2.66 13.80
C ARG A 369 -11.98 4.03 14.46
N VAL A 370 -10.78 4.56 14.73
CA VAL A 370 -10.59 6.00 14.70
C VAL A 370 -10.88 6.40 13.27
N ALA A 371 -12.13 6.79 13.01
CA ALA A 371 -12.36 7.93 12.15
C ALA A 371 -11.37 8.98 12.64
N ARG A 372 -10.22 9.11 11.94
CA ARG A 372 -9.31 10.20 12.23
C ARG A 372 -10.12 11.42 11.86
N ARG A 373 -10.81 12.02 12.84
CA ARG A 373 -11.21 13.42 12.74
C ARG A 373 -9.92 14.13 12.39
N PHE A 374 -9.85 14.54 11.13
CA PHE A 374 -8.74 15.33 10.65
C PHE A 374 -8.78 16.58 11.51
N ASP A 375 -7.72 16.86 12.27
CA ASP A 375 -7.58 18.18 12.90
C ASP A 375 -7.44 19.18 11.76
N LEU A 376 -8.58 19.78 11.41
CA LEU A 376 -8.66 20.86 10.45
C LEU A 376 -8.05 22.10 11.13
N PRO A 377 -7.29 22.92 10.39
CA PRO A 377 -6.88 24.23 10.89
C PRO A 377 -8.08 25.03 11.39
N GLU A 378 -7.94 25.76 12.50
CA GLU A 378 -8.98 26.70 13.00
C GLU A 378 -9.23 27.82 11.96
N ASP A 379 -8.17 28.28 11.30
CA ASP A 379 -8.21 29.22 10.19
C ASP A 379 -7.86 28.53 8.87
N ALA A 380 -8.64 28.80 7.82
CA ALA A 380 -8.37 28.31 6.47
C ALA A 380 -6.98 28.75 5.99
N ILE A 381 -6.18 27.80 5.50
CA ILE A 381 -4.84 28.10 4.98
C ILE A 381 -4.97 28.88 3.66
N GLY A 382 -4.36 30.05 3.58
CA GLY A 382 -4.33 30.89 2.38
C GLY A 382 -3.55 30.27 1.21
N GLU A 383 -3.90 30.67 -0.02
CA GLU A 383 -3.31 30.14 -1.26
C GLU A 383 -1.80 30.38 -1.37
N GLU A 384 -1.26 31.42 -0.72
CA GLU A 384 0.16 31.74 -0.66
C GLU A 384 1.00 30.62 0.00
N PHE A 385 0.35 29.80 0.83
CA PHE A 385 0.98 28.67 1.49
C PHE A 385 0.80 27.35 0.72
N PHE A 386 0.10 27.37 -0.41
CA PHE A 386 -0.12 26.15 -1.19
C PHE A 386 1.17 25.67 -1.86
N PRO A 387 1.33 24.34 -2.02
CA PRO A 387 2.47 23.78 -2.72
C PRO A 387 2.40 24.07 -4.22
N PRO A 388 3.55 24.05 -4.92
CA PRO A 388 3.62 24.29 -6.36
C PRO A 388 2.69 23.41 -7.20
N CYS A 389 2.46 22.15 -6.79
CA CYS A 389 1.59 21.23 -7.50
C CYS A 389 0.10 21.60 -7.40
N ILE A 390 -0.35 22.13 -6.27
CA ILE A 390 -1.72 22.59 -6.10
C ILE A 390 -1.91 23.92 -6.82
N ALA A 391 -0.94 24.83 -6.73
CA ALA A 391 -0.95 26.07 -7.50
C ALA A 391 -1.02 25.79 -9.02
N ALA A 392 -0.26 24.81 -9.51
CA ALA A 392 -0.32 24.36 -10.90
C ALA A 392 -1.69 23.78 -11.28
N LEU A 393 -2.31 22.97 -10.41
CA LEU A 393 -3.69 22.50 -10.64
C LEU A 393 -4.68 23.66 -10.72
N LEU A 394 -4.59 24.63 -9.80
CA LEU A 394 -5.48 25.78 -9.71
C LEU A 394 -5.34 26.77 -10.89
N ALA A 395 -4.25 26.69 -11.64
CA ALA A 395 -4.04 27.41 -12.90
C ALA A 395 -4.82 26.80 -14.09
N GLY A 396 -5.35 25.57 -13.94
CA GLY A 396 -6.08 24.85 -14.97
C GLY A 396 -5.30 23.63 -15.48
N VAL A 397 -6.02 22.63 -15.99
CA VAL A 397 -5.43 21.38 -16.53
C VAL A 397 -5.97 21.06 -17.93
N GLN A 398 -5.08 20.57 -18.79
CA GLN A 398 -5.41 20.12 -20.15
C GLN A 398 -6.09 18.75 -20.14
N ASP A 399 -5.59 17.82 -19.31
CA ASP A 399 -6.14 16.48 -19.09
C ASP A 399 -6.24 16.14 -17.59
N GLY A 400 -7.10 15.21 -17.22
CA GLY A 400 -7.26 14.75 -15.84
C GLY A 400 -8.18 15.60 -14.96
N ARG A 401 -9.08 16.41 -15.54
CA ARG A 401 -10.00 17.31 -14.81
C ARG A 401 -10.77 16.66 -13.64
N LYS A 402 -11.24 15.42 -13.78
CA LYS A 402 -11.92 14.70 -12.68
C LYS A 402 -10.96 14.33 -11.54
N ARG A 403 -9.71 13.96 -11.86
CA ARG A 403 -8.65 13.69 -10.88
C ARG A 403 -8.21 14.97 -10.17
N ALA A 404 -8.06 16.06 -10.93
CA ALA A 404 -7.79 17.40 -10.40
C ALA A 404 -8.90 17.88 -9.45
N LEU A 405 -10.17 17.74 -9.86
CA LEU A 405 -11.33 18.08 -9.03
C LEU A 405 -11.32 17.32 -7.69
N PHE A 406 -11.06 16.01 -7.72
CA PHE A 406 -10.95 15.20 -6.51
C PHE A 406 -9.78 15.63 -5.61
N ALA A 407 -8.62 15.91 -6.20
CA ALA A 407 -7.43 16.33 -5.45
C ALA A 407 -7.61 17.70 -4.80
N LEU A 408 -8.17 18.67 -5.54
CA LEU A 408 -8.44 20.03 -5.05
C LEU A 408 -9.51 20.02 -3.95
N THR A 409 -10.60 19.26 -4.13
CA THR A 409 -11.67 19.16 -3.13
C THR A 409 -11.15 18.62 -1.79
N ASN A 410 -10.37 17.54 -1.81
CA ASN A 410 -9.80 16.97 -0.58
C ASN A 410 -8.71 17.86 0.02
N PHE A 411 -7.92 18.53 -0.81
CA PHE A 411 -6.89 19.45 -0.33
C PHE A 411 -7.51 20.67 0.36
N LEU A 412 -8.44 21.38 -0.29
CA LEU A 412 -9.03 22.62 0.23
C LEU A 412 -9.85 22.35 1.50
N ARG A 413 -10.67 21.30 1.51
CA ARG A 413 -11.37 20.87 2.73
C ARG A 413 -10.40 20.51 3.86
N GLY A 414 -9.30 19.82 3.54
CA GLY A 414 -8.25 19.49 4.51
C GLY A 414 -7.46 20.72 5.00
N ALA A 415 -7.43 21.79 4.20
CA ALA A 415 -6.81 23.06 4.50
C ALA A 415 -7.70 24.00 5.32
N GLY A 416 -8.91 23.56 5.70
CA GLY A 416 -9.83 24.31 6.57
C GLY A 416 -10.85 25.18 5.81
N TRP A 417 -10.95 25.07 4.49
CA TRP A 417 -11.92 25.84 3.70
C TRP A 417 -13.34 25.27 3.88
N SER A 418 -14.34 26.14 4.03
CA SER A 418 -15.75 25.78 4.05
C SER A 418 -16.21 25.19 2.71
N LEU A 419 -17.32 24.46 2.71
CA LEU A 419 -17.83 23.85 1.47
C LEU A 419 -18.23 24.92 0.44
N GLU A 420 -18.74 26.05 0.92
CA GLU A 420 -19.11 27.21 0.13
C GLU A 420 -17.88 27.83 -0.55
N GLU A 421 -16.78 28.04 0.18
CA GLU A 421 -15.52 28.55 -0.36
C GLU A 421 -14.88 27.55 -1.35
N VAL A 422 -14.96 26.25 -1.05
CA VAL A 422 -14.48 25.19 -1.95
C VAL A 422 -15.29 25.18 -3.25
N GLU A 423 -16.62 25.28 -3.17
CA GLU A 423 -17.50 25.33 -4.34
C GLU A 423 -17.18 26.53 -5.23
N GLU A 424 -17.11 27.73 -4.64
CA GLU A 424 -16.81 28.96 -5.38
C GLU A 424 -15.42 28.87 -6.04
N ARG A 425 -14.42 28.40 -5.28
CA ARG A 425 -13.06 28.29 -5.80
C ARG A 425 -12.93 27.28 -6.93
N LEU A 426 -13.64 26.15 -6.84
CA LEU A 426 -13.68 25.13 -7.88
C LEU A 426 -14.49 25.57 -9.10
N ARG A 427 -15.52 26.41 -8.93
CA ARG A 427 -16.25 27.03 -10.03
C ARG A 427 -15.33 27.94 -10.84
N VAL A 428 -14.57 28.80 -10.16
CA VAL A 428 -13.55 29.67 -10.78
C VAL A 428 -12.47 28.82 -11.47
N TRP A 429 -11.97 27.78 -10.82
CA TRP A 429 -10.99 26.86 -11.41
C TRP A 429 -11.53 26.15 -12.66
N ASN A 430 -12.78 25.71 -12.64
CA ASN A 430 -13.38 24.97 -13.75
C ASN A 430 -13.45 25.82 -15.03
N GLY A 431 -13.65 27.14 -14.88
CA GLY A 431 -13.62 28.11 -15.98
C GLY A 431 -12.23 28.38 -16.57
N LYS A 432 -11.15 28.01 -15.87
CA LYS A 432 -9.76 28.13 -16.37
C LYS A 432 -9.31 26.93 -17.20
N ASN A 433 -10.08 25.84 -17.20
CA ASN A 433 -9.76 24.66 -17.99
C ASN A 433 -10.13 24.87 -19.47
N ALA A 434 -9.31 24.32 -20.38
CA ALA A 434 -9.55 24.40 -21.82
C ALA A 434 -10.93 23.86 -22.24
N GLU A 435 -11.43 22.84 -21.51
CA GLU A 435 -12.80 22.37 -21.60
C GLU A 435 -13.36 22.23 -20.17
N PRO A 436 -14.32 23.08 -19.75
CA PRO A 436 -14.91 23.00 -18.42
C PRO A 436 -15.67 21.68 -18.18
N LEU A 437 -15.62 21.15 -16.96
CA LEU A 437 -16.52 20.09 -16.53
C LEU A 437 -17.96 20.60 -16.51
N ARG A 438 -18.92 19.74 -16.89
CA ARG A 438 -20.35 20.05 -16.79
C ARG A 438 -20.71 20.39 -15.34
N GLU A 439 -21.48 21.46 -15.15
CA GLU A 439 -21.88 21.95 -13.82
C GLU A 439 -22.56 20.89 -12.96
N VAL A 440 -23.33 20.00 -13.57
CA VAL A 440 -23.99 18.86 -12.90
C VAL A 440 -22.96 17.90 -12.28
N LEU A 441 -21.80 17.67 -12.92
CA LEU A 441 -20.73 16.83 -12.37
C LEU A 441 -20.03 17.50 -11.20
N LEU A 442 -19.81 18.83 -11.27
CA LEU A 442 -19.22 19.61 -10.19
C LEU A 442 -20.10 19.58 -8.94
N LYS A 443 -21.40 19.90 -9.10
CA LYS A 443 -22.39 19.86 -8.02
C LYS A 443 -22.59 18.45 -7.47
N GLY A 444 -22.63 17.44 -8.33
CA GLY A 444 -22.72 16.03 -7.93
C GLY A 444 -21.52 15.58 -7.09
N HIS A 445 -20.30 15.99 -7.48
CA HIS A 445 -19.07 15.71 -6.75
C HIS A 445 -19.09 16.38 -5.36
N LEU A 446 -19.43 17.66 -5.29
CA LEU A 446 -19.49 18.41 -4.02
C LEU A 446 -20.55 17.84 -3.07
N ARG A 447 -21.75 17.52 -3.58
CA ARG A 447 -22.82 16.89 -2.79
C ARG A 447 -22.41 15.52 -2.23
N TYR A 448 -21.65 14.74 -3.00
CA TYR A 448 -21.08 13.47 -2.52
C TYR A 448 -20.08 13.68 -1.38
N HIS A 449 -19.23 14.71 -1.47
CA HIS A 449 -18.23 15.03 -0.44
C HIS A 449 -18.82 15.75 0.78
N GLN A 450 -19.95 16.46 0.65
CA GLN A 450 -20.65 17.13 1.75
C GLN A 450 -21.13 16.13 2.82
N ARG A 451 -21.54 14.92 2.40
CA ARG A 451 -22.03 13.86 3.29
C ARG A 451 -20.92 12.96 3.84
N ARG A 452 -19.65 13.29 3.58
CA ARG A 452 -18.50 12.47 3.93
C ARG A 452 -17.46 13.26 4.71
N GLU A 453 -16.80 12.55 5.61
CA GLU A 453 -15.67 13.07 6.37
C GLU A 453 -14.54 13.56 5.45
N VAL A 454 -13.75 14.51 5.95
CA VAL A 454 -12.59 15.03 5.22
C VAL A 454 -11.49 13.97 5.20
N VAL A 455 -11.08 13.58 4.00
CA VAL A 455 -9.95 12.68 3.77
C VAL A 455 -8.75 13.46 3.23
N PRO A 456 -7.51 13.00 3.47
CA PRO A 456 -6.35 13.69 2.92
C PRO A 456 -6.36 13.66 1.40
N PRO A 457 -5.78 14.67 0.74
CA PRO A 457 -5.52 14.58 -0.68
C PRO A 457 -4.56 13.43 -0.99
N PRO A 458 -4.52 12.94 -2.24
CA PRO A 458 -3.56 11.93 -2.68
C PRO A 458 -2.12 12.24 -2.27
N SER A 459 -1.31 11.20 -2.08
CA SER A 459 0.12 11.37 -1.83
C SER A 459 0.84 11.95 -3.04
N CYS A 460 1.98 12.60 -2.82
CA CYS A 460 2.79 13.15 -3.92
C CYS A 460 3.35 12.07 -4.86
N ARG A 461 3.56 10.84 -4.36
CA ARG A 461 4.08 9.71 -5.14
C ARG A 461 3.08 9.34 -6.25
N SER A 462 3.56 9.33 -7.50
CA SER A 462 2.84 9.05 -8.77
C SER A 462 1.66 9.97 -9.11
N PHE A 463 0.75 10.30 -8.19
CA PHE A 463 -0.51 10.98 -8.55
C PHE A 463 -0.35 12.35 -9.26
N TYR A 464 0.48 13.23 -8.70
CA TYR A 464 0.68 14.59 -9.24
C TYR A 464 1.71 14.63 -10.38
N GLU A 465 2.59 13.61 -10.42
CA GLU A 465 3.54 13.38 -11.51
C GLU A 465 2.80 12.92 -12.77
N ASP A 466 1.87 11.97 -12.63
CA ASP A 466 0.99 11.45 -13.70
C ASP A 466 0.02 12.50 -14.25
N LEU A 467 -0.24 13.57 -13.50
CA LEU A 467 -1.03 14.73 -13.93
C LEU A 467 -0.16 15.82 -14.57
N GLY A 468 1.17 15.67 -14.59
CA GLY A 468 2.09 16.64 -15.17
C GLY A 468 2.18 17.96 -14.40
N VAL A 469 1.73 18.00 -13.14
CA VAL A 469 1.67 19.22 -12.31
C VAL A 469 2.71 19.24 -11.18
N CYS A 470 3.48 18.17 -11.01
CA CYS A 470 4.53 18.12 -9.99
C CYS A 470 5.68 19.06 -10.33
N LYS A 471 5.89 20.10 -9.51
CA LYS A 471 7.01 21.06 -9.59
C LYS A 471 7.69 21.15 -8.22
N PRO A 472 8.54 20.17 -7.85
CA PRO A 472 9.03 20.05 -6.48
C PRO A 472 9.96 21.21 -6.09
N ASP A 473 9.84 21.69 -4.86
CA ASP A 473 10.77 22.62 -4.23
C ASP A 473 11.52 21.96 -3.04
N ALA A 474 12.32 22.74 -2.31
CA ALA A 474 13.08 22.24 -1.16
C ALA A 474 12.21 21.70 -0.01
N LEU A 475 10.96 22.15 0.13
CA LEU A 475 10.04 21.70 1.17
C LEU A 475 9.32 20.40 0.77
N CYS A 476 9.12 20.16 -0.54
CA CYS A 476 8.52 18.94 -1.08
C CYS A 476 9.27 17.66 -0.65
N ALA A 477 10.60 17.70 -0.54
CA ALA A 477 11.40 16.55 -0.10
C ALA A 477 11.14 16.11 1.36
N ARG A 478 10.47 16.94 2.16
CA ARG A 478 10.27 16.74 3.60
C ARG A 478 8.81 16.45 3.99
N VAL A 479 7.94 16.17 3.01
CA VAL A 479 6.49 15.99 3.21
C VAL A 479 5.94 14.88 2.32
N LYS A 480 4.88 14.20 2.78
CA LYS A 480 4.31 13.03 2.08
C LYS A 480 3.16 13.37 1.11
N ASN A 481 2.50 14.52 1.32
CA ASN A 481 1.37 14.98 0.52
C ASN A 481 1.26 16.52 0.54
N PRO A 482 0.46 17.11 -0.36
CA PRO A 482 0.31 18.56 -0.47
C PRO A 482 -0.26 19.23 0.78
N LEU A 483 -1.14 18.55 1.52
CA LEU A 483 -1.72 19.13 2.73
C LEU A 483 -0.69 19.28 3.85
N ALA A 484 0.21 18.29 4.00
CA ALA A 484 1.33 18.37 4.94
C ALA A 484 2.31 19.50 4.58
N TYR A 485 2.48 19.78 3.28
CA TYR A 485 3.24 20.94 2.82
C TYR A 485 2.62 22.24 3.33
N ALA A 486 1.32 22.45 3.04
CA ALA A 486 0.62 23.68 3.35
C ALA A 486 0.63 23.97 4.87
N LYS A 487 0.33 22.95 5.68
CA LYS A 487 0.39 23.04 7.15
C LYS A 487 1.79 23.42 7.66
N LYS A 488 2.84 22.84 7.07
CA LYS A 488 4.23 23.11 7.47
C LYS A 488 4.72 24.50 7.06
N LYS A 489 4.33 24.96 5.87
CA LYS A 489 4.67 26.30 5.36
C LYS A 489 3.95 27.39 6.19
N ALA A 490 2.66 27.22 6.46
CA ALA A 490 1.88 28.11 7.32
C ALA A 490 2.39 28.14 8.77
N GLY A 491 2.71 26.98 9.36
CA GLY A 491 3.26 26.88 10.72
C GLY A 491 4.68 27.48 10.87
N SER A 492 5.50 27.41 9.83
CA SER A 492 6.82 28.07 9.81
C SER A 492 6.68 29.60 9.79
N PHE A 493 5.62 30.12 9.17
CA PHE A 493 5.33 31.56 9.11
C PHE A 493 4.80 32.12 10.44
N SER A 494 3.90 31.38 11.12
CA SER A 494 3.36 31.77 12.44
C SER A 494 4.39 31.68 13.58
N SER A 495 5.37 30.78 13.49
CA SER A 495 6.50 30.71 14.43
C SER A 495 7.55 31.82 14.22
N GLY A 496 7.72 32.30 12.98
CA GLY A 496 8.59 33.42 12.64
C GLY A 496 8.06 34.79 13.11
N SER A 497 6.73 34.98 13.09
CA SER A 497 6.09 36.20 13.61
C SER A 497 6.12 36.28 15.14
N ARG A 498 5.97 35.14 15.85
CA ARG A 498 6.17 35.05 17.31
C ARG A 498 7.63 35.32 17.72
N LYS A 499 8.63 34.82 16.97
CA LYS A 499 10.06 35.13 17.23
C LYS A 499 10.42 36.59 16.96
N ARG A 500 9.78 37.26 16.01
CA ARG A 500 9.98 38.71 15.77
C ARG A 500 9.36 39.58 16.86
N ARG A 501 8.20 39.20 17.42
CA ARG A 501 7.59 39.88 18.57
C ARG A 501 8.37 39.69 19.88
N GLY A 502 9.06 38.56 20.07
CA GLY A 502 9.90 38.32 21.25
C GLY A 502 11.29 38.97 21.22
N ARG A 503 11.73 39.49 20.06
CA ARG A 503 13.03 40.17 19.89
C ARG A 503 12.95 41.70 19.93
N SER A 504 11.74 42.27 19.89
CA SER A 504 11.50 43.71 20.06
C SER A 504 11.17 44.12 21.50
N SER A 505 11.20 43.18 22.46
CA SER A 505 10.93 43.41 23.89
C SER A 505 12.16 43.28 24.79
N GLN A 506 13.36 43.20 24.21
CA GLN A 506 14.65 43.22 24.92
C GLN A 506 15.64 44.15 24.23
N LEU A 507 15.31 45.44 24.20
CA LEU A 507 16.24 46.55 24.02
C LEU A 507 15.45 47.84 24.29
N GLY A 508 15.56 48.38 25.51
CA GLY A 508 15.01 49.69 25.85
C GLY A 508 14.62 49.88 27.31
N SER A 509 15.59 49.81 28.23
CA SER A 509 15.45 50.44 29.57
C SER A 509 16.82 50.79 30.16
N ALA A 510 17.25 52.04 29.93
CA ALA A 510 18.14 52.86 30.78
C ALA A 510 18.21 54.25 30.10
N GLU A 511 17.45 55.23 30.62
CA GLU A 511 17.97 56.39 31.38
C GLU A 511 18.70 57.41 30.49
N SER A 512 18.07 58.51 30.07
CA SER A 512 17.74 59.77 30.78
C SER A 512 18.81 60.86 30.58
N VAL A 513 18.30 62.07 30.27
CA VAL A 513 18.87 63.42 30.52
C VAL A 513 19.50 64.18 29.32
N SER A 514 18.80 65.28 29.00
CA SER A 514 19.21 66.62 28.53
C SER A 514 19.79 66.88 27.13
N GLY A 515 18.91 67.36 26.23
CA GLY A 515 18.97 68.60 25.43
C GLY A 515 20.16 68.90 24.48
N PRO A 516 20.09 69.96 23.64
CA PRO A 516 18.93 70.58 23.00
C PRO A 516 19.12 70.83 21.47
N LYS A 517 17.99 71.08 20.79
CA LYS A 517 17.78 72.06 19.69
C LYS A 517 18.46 71.90 18.31
N ASN A 518 17.62 72.21 17.31
CA ASN A 518 17.91 72.81 16.00
C ASN A 518 18.59 71.89 14.98
N LYS A 519 18.35 72.00 13.67
CA LYS A 519 17.39 72.67 12.78
C LYS A 519 17.84 72.21 11.38
N GLU A 520 16.91 72.18 10.42
CA GLU A 520 17.14 72.41 8.98
C GLU A 520 18.28 71.62 8.29
N ALA A 521 17.92 70.64 7.45
CA ALA A 521 17.73 70.85 6.01
C ALA A 521 19.06 71.00 5.25
N GLU A 522 19.38 69.97 4.47
CA GLU A 522 19.83 70.03 3.05
C GLU A 522 20.48 68.69 2.69
N ARG A 523 19.90 67.96 1.74
CA ARG A 523 20.46 67.79 0.38
C ARG A 523 21.91 67.30 0.40
N ARG A 524 22.09 65.99 0.18
CA ARG A 524 22.53 65.43 -1.10
C ARG A 524 22.41 63.91 -1.09
#